data_AF-A0AAD6RZL7-F1
#
_entry.id   AF-A0AAD6RZL7-F1
#
_cell.length_a   1.000
_cell.length_b   1.000
_cell.length_c   1.000
_cell.angle_alpha   90.00
_cell.angle_beta   90.00
_cell.angle_gamma   90.00
#
_symmetry.space_group_name_H-M   'P 1'
#
loop_
_entity.id
_entity.type
_entity.pdbx_description
1 polymer ?
#
loop_
_entity_poly.entity_id
_entity_poly.type
_entity_poly.pdbx_seq_one_letter_code
_entity_poly.pdbx_strand_id
1 'polypeptide(L)'
;NILAHFEELAGLDCPPTLDDLLEHASIIRERYASRAAYDQSLSKAEQEDAIPRERAPTGSPWTKPETDDNPPPAPNPPPKSKKSGNEDGPQVHTESPGFDGDRVLSNAILFLMEFGWWIELNYAIAEGDVGRVMQILKILIFTFTGTSNQNYMGYSLDLYALLEYECSPELKEAILSNWLLNLAGEVGRWIEGDLMQEHYNRWLEDMVKRRGGNFDDKFYCQTLAPNLHLFRSGRSMGHAAVNRFNRGWQRLEGGKLDEFLECSQEYAGLVRDMEAIRNGSES
;
A
#
# COMPACT_ATOMS: atom_id res chain seq x y z
N ASN A 1 -13.99 11.68 -17.46
CA ASN A 1 -13.06 10.58 -17.84
C ASN A 1 -11.67 11.21 -17.95
N ILE A 2 -10.67 10.68 -17.25
CA ILE A 2 -9.32 11.26 -17.21
C ILE A 2 -8.62 11.20 -18.59
N LEU A 3 -8.91 10.19 -19.41
CA LEU A 3 -8.34 10.06 -20.75
C LEU A 3 -8.85 11.16 -21.67
N ALA A 4 -10.16 11.44 -21.65
CA ALA A 4 -10.75 12.53 -22.42
C ALA A 4 -10.17 13.90 -22.04
N HIS A 5 -9.91 14.12 -20.74
CA HIS A 5 -9.27 15.37 -20.29
C HIS A 5 -7.86 15.56 -20.87
N PHE A 6 -7.05 14.49 -20.90
CA PHE A 6 -5.71 14.55 -21.49
C PHE A 6 -5.72 14.60 -23.02
N GLU A 7 -6.71 13.97 -23.67
CA GLU A 7 -6.93 14.09 -25.11
C GLU A 7 -7.33 15.52 -25.50
N GLU A 8 -8.19 16.17 -24.72
CA GLU A 8 -8.54 17.58 -24.88
C GLU A 8 -7.33 18.50 -24.67
N LEU A 9 -6.53 18.26 -23.61
CA LEU A 9 -5.28 18.98 -23.36
C LEU A 9 -4.26 18.82 -24.49
N ALA A 10 -4.15 17.62 -25.07
CA ALA A 10 -3.26 17.37 -26.20
C ALA A 10 -3.71 18.08 -27.49
N GLY A 11 -5.00 18.40 -27.59
CA GLY A 11 -5.57 19.20 -28.68
C GLY A 11 -5.41 20.71 -28.51
N LEU A 12 -4.91 21.19 -27.37
CA LEU A 12 -4.63 22.62 -27.13
C LEU A 12 -3.23 22.99 -27.64
N ASP A 13 -3.13 24.12 -28.34
CA ASP A 13 -1.85 24.66 -28.83
C ASP A 13 -0.91 25.16 -27.68
N CYS A 14 -1.41 25.18 -26.43
CA CYS A 14 -0.66 25.61 -25.26
C CYS A 14 -0.88 24.61 -24.10
N PRO A 15 -0.04 23.57 -23.98
CA PRO A 15 -0.12 22.65 -22.84
C PRO A 15 0.27 23.35 -21.54
N PRO A 16 -0.11 22.80 -20.37
CA PRO A 16 0.30 23.34 -19.08
C PRO A 16 1.82 23.46 -18.98
N THR A 17 2.29 24.61 -18.52
CA THR A 17 3.71 24.83 -18.28
C THR A 17 4.16 24.07 -17.03
N LEU A 18 5.48 23.93 -16.84
CA LEU A 18 6.02 23.38 -15.59
C LEU A 18 5.55 24.17 -14.37
N ASP A 19 5.47 25.50 -14.49
CA ASP A 19 5.03 26.38 -13.40
C ASP A 19 3.55 26.13 -13.05
N ASP A 20 2.69 25.90 -14.06
CA ASP A 20 1.28 25.53 -13.84
C ASP A 20 1.17 24.19 -13.10
N LEU A 21 2.00 23.21 -13.48
CA LEU A 21 2.02 21.90 -12.84
C LEU A 21 2.53 21.97 -11.39
N LEU A 22 3.54 22.80 -11.12
CA LEU A 22 4.07 23.02 -9.78
C LEU A 22 3.04 23.73 -8.89
N GLU A 23 2.32 24.70 -9.43
CA GLU A 23 1.22 25.37 -8.71
C GLU A 23 0.10 24.38 -8.39
N HIS A 24 -0.32 23.55 -9.35
CA HIS A 24 -1.28 22.48 -9.09
C HIS A 24 -0.78 21.48 -8.04
N ALA A 25 0.49 21.07 -8.09
CA ALA A 25 1.07 20.17 -7.11
C ALA A 25 1.04 20.77 -5.69
N SER A 26 1.35 22.06 -5.56
CA SER A 26 1.26 22.78 -4.30
C SER A 26 -0.17 22.79 -3.75
N ILE A 27 -1.16 23.06 -4.61
CA ILE A 27 -2.58 23.03 -4.24
C ILE A 27 -3.00 21.63 -3.80
N ILE A 28 -2.61 20.59 -4.54
CA ILE A 28 -2.94 19.20 -4.19
C ILE A 28 -2.34 18.83 -2.83
N ARG A 29 -1.08 19.17 -2.60
CA ARG A 29 -0.42 18.95 -1.31
C ARG A 29 -1.15 19.66 -0.17
N GLU A 30 -1.38 20.96 -0.34
CA GLU A 30 -2.02 21.80 0.68
C GLU A 30 -3.44 21.35 0.99
N ARG A 31 -4.23 20.95 0.00
CA ARG A 31 -5.63 20.54 0.16
C ARG A 31 -5.82 19.08 0.58
N TYR A 32 -4.93 18.19 0.14
CA TYR A 32 -5.22 16.75 0.15
C TYR A 32 -4.09 15.85 0.64
N ALA A 33 -2.89 16.35 0.89
CA ALA A 33 -1.76 15.49 1.29
C ALA A 33 -0.86 16.18 2.33
N SER A 34 -1.46 16.96 3.23
CA SER A 34 -0.75 17.63 4.32
C SER A 34 -1.40 17.37 5.67
N ARG A 35 -0.63 17.53 6.74
CA ARG A 35 -1.15 17.44 8.10
C ARG A 35 -2.20 18.52 8.38
N ALA A 36 -1.98 19.73 7.87
CA ALA A 36 -2.93 20.84 8.00
C ALA A 36 -4.28 20.50 7.35
N ALA A 37 -4.26 19.92 6.13
CA ALA A 37 -5.49 19.47 5.46
C ALA A 37 -6.24 18.41 6.28
N TYR A 38 -5.50 17.48 6.89
CA TYR A 38 -6.09 16.46 7.74
C TYR A 38 -6.78 17.10 8.95
N ASP A 39 -6.07 17.97 9.70
CA ASP A 39 -6.62 18.62 10.87
C ASP A 39 -7.86 19.46 10.50
N GLN A 40 -7.77 20.28 9.44
CA GLN A 40 -8.89 21.07 8.91
C GLN A 40 -10.12 20.22 8.57
N SER A 41 -9.93 19.02 8.01
CA SER A 41 -11.04 18.13 7.64
C SER A 41 -11.79 17.54 8.84
N LEU A 42 -11.24 17.61 10.05
CA LEU A 42 -11.87 17.08 11.27
C LEU A 42 -12.92 18.02 11.88
N SER A 43 -13.00 19.27 11.41
CA SER A 43 -13.89 20.30 11.96
C SER A 43 -14.46 21.16 10.85
N LYS A 44 -15.78 21.36 10.88
CA LYS A 44 -16.43 22.26 9.92
C LYS A 44 -15.93 23.71 10.07
N ALA A 45 -15.70 24.15 11.30
CA ALA A 45 -15.23 25.51 11.58
C ALA A 45 -13.82 25.75 11.03
N GLU A 46 -12.92 24.78 11.19
CA GLU A 46 -11.55 24.89 10.65
C GLU A 46 -11.55 24.89 9.12
N GLN A 47 -12.42 24.08 8.50
CA GLN A 47 -12.58 24.09 7.05
C GLN A 47 -13.15 25.42 6.52
N GLU A 48 -14.04 26.05 7.27
CA GLU A 48 -14.61 27.36 6.92
C GLU A 48 -13.63 28.53 7.13
N ASP A 49 -12.68 28.41 8.05
CA ASP A 49 -11.62 29.40 8.30
C ASP A 49 -10.42 29.24 7.35
N ALA A 50 -10.18 28.04 6.82
CA ALA A 50 -9.07 27.74 5.92
C ALA A 50 -9.04 28.65 4.68
N ILE A 51 -7.84 29.02 4.23
CA ILE A 51 -7.62 29.85 3.04
C ILE A 51 -8.23 29.16 1.82
N PRO A 52 -8.87 29.87 0.86
CA PRO A 52 -9.51 29.24 -0.31
C PRO A 52 -8.60 28.31 -1.13
N ARG A 53 -7.28 28.53 -1.10
CA ARG A 53 -6.29 27.66 -1.74
C ARG A 53 -6.13 26.32 -1.03
N GLU A 54 -6.33 26.25 0.28
CA GLU A 54 -6.15 25.05 1.11
C GLU A 54 -7.47 24.32 1.37
N ARG A 55 -8.60 25.02 1.16
CA ARG A 55 -9.94 24.47 1.36
C ARG A 55 -10.31 23.46 0.28
N ALA A 56 -10.62 22.24 0.71
CA ALA A 56 -11.29 21.25 -0.14
C ALA A 56 -12.70 21.74 -0.52
N PRO A 57 -13.09 21.68 -1.80
CA PRO A 57 -14.39 22.15 -2.25
C PRO A 57 -15.50 21.26 -1.69
N THR A 58 -16.60 21.87 -1.27
CA THR A 58 -17.79 21.13 -0.84
C THR A 58 -18.46 20.47 -2.04
N GLY A 59 -18.54 19.14 -2.02
CA GLY A 59 -19.24 18.36 -3.04
C GLY A 59 -20.75 18.49 -2.95
N SER A 60 -21.45 18.03 -3.99
CA SER A 60 -22.89 17.80 -3.90
C SER A 60 -23.18 16.64 -2.95
N PRO A 61 -24.33 16.64 -2.24
CA PRO A 61 -24.71 15.51 -1.41
C PRO A 61 -24.68 14.22 -2.21
N TRP A 62 -24.01 13.20 -1.67
CA TRP A 62 -23.98 11.90 -2.31
C TRP A 62 -25.42 11.37 -2.43
N THR A 63 -25.81 11.04 -3.65
CA THR A 63 -27.07 10.39 -3.94
C THR A 63 -26.80 8.92 -4.13
N LYS A 64 -27.52 8.09 -3.37
CA LYS A 64 -27.47 6.64 -3.55
C LYS A 64 -27.90 6.35 -4.99
N PRO A 65 -27.10 5.62 -5.78
CA PRO A 65 -27.58 5.12 -7.07
C PRO A 65 -28.88 4.35 -6.83
N GLU A 66 -29.91 4.61 -7.65
CA GLU A 66 -31.16 3.84 -7.62
C GLU A 66 -30.80 2.36 -7.74
N THR A 67 -30.85 1.71 -6.59
CA THR A 67 -30.69 0.28 -6.41
C THR A 67 -32.05 -0.12 -5.88
N ASP A 68 -32.72 -1.06 -6.58
CA ASP A 68 -34.06 -1.56 -6.23
C ASP A 68 -34.26 -1.59 -4.71
N ASP A 69 -35.35 -0.98 -4.25
CA ASP A 69 -35.66 -0.54 -2.88
C ASP A 69 -35.82 -1.67 -1.83
N ASN A 70 -35.20 -2.84 -2.04
CA ASN A 70 -35.09 -3.88 -1.03
C ASN A 70 -33.65 -4.41 -0.98
N PRO A 71 -32.79 -3.86 -0.10
CA PRO A 71 -31.56 -4.57 0.26
C PRO A 71 -31.97 -5.91 0.88
N PRO A 72 -31.48 -7.07 0.40
CA PRO A 72 -31.64 -8.30 1.14
C PRO A 72 -30.95 -8.14 2.50
N PRO A 73 -31.52 -8.69 3.59
CA PRO A 73 -30.90 -8.61 4.91
C PRO A 73 -29.48 -9.16 4.84
N ALA A 74 -28.54 -8.49 5.51
CA ALA A 74 -27.13 -8.83 5.47
C ALA A 74 -26.94 -10.33 5.77
N PRO A 75 -26.20 -11.07 4.94
CA PRO A 75 -25.94 -12.46 5.23
C PRO A 75 -25.16 -12.57 6.55
N ASN A 76 -25.59 -13.42 7.49
CA ASN A 76 -24.79 -13.67 8.70
C ASN A 76 -23.38 -14.13 8.28
N PRO A 77 -22.34 -13.82 9.09
CA PRO A 77 -20.98 -14.20 8.76
C PRO A 77 -20.85 -15.71 8.50
N PRO A 78 -19.98 -16.13 7.56
CA PRO A 78 -19.74 -17.54 7.26
C PRO A 78 -19.23 -18.29 8.52
N PRO A 79 -19.44 -19.61 8.61
CA PRO A 79 -19.00 -20.38 9.77
C PRO A 79 -17.49 -20.21 9.98
N LYS A 80 -17.12 -19.80 11.19
CA LYS A 80 -15.73 -19.61 11.63
C LYS A 80 -14.91 -20.85 11.29
N SER A 81 -14.07 -20.77 10.25
CA SER A 81 -12.89 -21.63 10.17
C SER A 81 -12.10 -21.40 11.45
N LYS A 82 -11.71 -22.47 12.16
CA LYS A 82 -10.91 -22.40 13.39
C LYS A 82 -9.66 -21.54 13.17
N LYS A 83 -9.76 -20.24 13.45
CA LYS A 83 -8.67 -19.34 13.70
C LYS A 83 -8.76 -18.95 15.17
N SER A 84 -7.65 -19.20 15.86
CA SER A 84 -7.38 -18.70 17.20
C SER A 84 -7.49 -17.17 17.22
N GLY A 85 -8.33 -16.62 18.09
CA GLY A 85 -8.43 -15.19 18.33
C GLY A 85 -9.85 -14.66 18.12
N ASN A 86 -10.34 -13.92 19.11
CA ASN A 86 -11.66 -13.29 19.12
C ASN A 86 -11.67 -12.14 18.10
N GLU A 87 -12.14 -12.37 16.87
CA GLU A 87 -12.36 -11.30 15.89
C GLU A 87 -13.88 -11.04 15.79
N ASP A 88 -14.32 -9.93 16.36
CA ASP A 88 -15.61 -9.30 16.05
C ASP A 88 -15.63 -8.91 14.56
N GLY A 89 -16.80 -8.90 13.93
CA GLY A 89 -16.97 -8.50 12.53
C GLY A 89 -16.42 -7.10 12.22
N PRO A 90 -16.41 -6.65 10.95
CA PRO A 90 -15.87 -5.33 10.59
C PRO A 90 -16.55 -4.25 11.43
N GLN A 91 -15.82 -3.69 12.40
CA GLN A 91 -16.34 -2.65 13.27
C GLN A 91 -16.52 -1.39 12.44
N VAL A 92 -17.78 -1.02 12.21
CA VAL A 92 -18.11 0.28 11.61
C VAL A 92 -17.68 1.34 12.61
N HIS A 93 -16.73 2.19 12.20
CA HIS A 93 -16.29 3.33 13.00
C HIS A 93 -17.51 4.20 13.33
N THR A 94 -17.73 4.48 14.61
CA THR A 94 -18.79 5.35 15.08
C THR A 94 -18.15 6.63 15.58
N GLU A 95 -18.56 7.76 15.02
CA GLU A 95 -18.04 9.05 15.43
C GLU A 95 -18.47 9.42 16.85
N SER A 96 -17.61 10.18 17.52
CA SER A 96 -17.92 10.78 18.81
C SER A 96 -19.14 11.71 18.69
N PRO A 97 -20.00 11.79 19.73
CA PRO A 97 -21.10 12.76 19.74
C PRO A 97 -20.58 14.19 19.50
N GLY A 98 -21.17 14.88 18.52
CA GLY A 98 -20.79 16.25 18.17
C GLY A 98 -19.64 16.39 17.17
N PHE A 99 -19.14 15.29 16.60
CA PHE A 99 -18.24 15.36 15.44
C PHE A 99 -18.98 15.99 14.25
N ASP A 100 -18.42 17.06 13.69
CA ASP A 100 -19.00 17.82 12.58
C ASP A 100 -18.07 17.90 11.35
N GLY A 101 -16.93 17.20 11.38
CA GLY A 101 -15.98 17.09 10.28
C GLY A 101 -16.36 16.04 9.22
N ASP A 102 -15.46 15.87 8.25
CA ASP A 102 -15.58 14.89 7.16
C ASP A 102 -14.54 13.77 7.32
N ARG A 103 -14.94 12.70 8.01
CA ARG A 103 -14.05 11.55 8.25
C ARG A 103 -13.56 10.88 6.97
N VAL A 104 -14.39 10.83 5.93
CA VAL A 104 -14.04 10.17 4.67
C VAL A 104 -12.92 10.95 4.00
N LEU A 105 -13.07 12.29 3.94
CA LEU A 105 -12.02 13.18 3.47
C LEU A 105 -10.76 13.07 4.34
N SER A 106 -10.88 13.12 5.67
CA SER A 106 -9.73 12.99 6.58
C SER A 106 -8.93 11.72 6.32
N ASN A 107 -9.61 10.59 6.16
CA ASN A 107 -8.96 9.30 5.89
C ASN A 107 -8.29 9.27 4.51
N ALA A 108 -8.93 9.86 3.49
CA ALA A 108 -8.33 9.98 2.16
C ALA A 108 -7.08 10.86 2.16
N ILE A 109 -7.07 11.94 2.94
CA ILE A 109 -5.92 12.83 3.11
C ILE A 109 -4.74 12.09 3.76
N LEU A 110 -5.00 11.37 4.87
CA LEU A 110 -3.96 10.56 5.51
C LEU A 110 -3.39 9.53 4.53
N PHE A 111 -4.25 8.84 3.80
CA PHE A 111 -3.81 7.87 2.79
C PHE A 111 -2.90 8.51 1.75
N LEU A 112 -3.27 9.67 1.19
CA LEU A 112 -2.44 10.36 0.19
C LEU A 112 -1.11 10.85 0.77
N MET A 113 -1.11 11.36 2.01
CA MET A 113 0.09 11.81 2.69
C MET A 113 1.07 10.66 2.95
N GLU A 114 0.59 9.55 3.53
CA GLU A 114 1.41 8.38 3.83
C GLU A 114 1.90 7.69 2.55
N PHE A 115 1.03 7.58 1.54
CA PHE A 115 1.41 7.03 0.24
C PHE A 115 2.43 7.93 -0.47
N GLY A 116 2.39 9.24 -0.26
CA GLY A 116 3.40 10.18 -0.75
C GLY A 116 4.80 9.85 -0.24
N TRP A 117 4.96 9.48 1.03
CA TRP A 117 6.25 9.03 1.57
C TRP A 117 6.71 7.71 0.95
N TRP A 118 5.78 6.81 0.65
CA TRP A 118 6.10 5.57 -0.04
C TRP A 118 6.56 5.82 -1.49
N ILE A 119 5.89 6.72 -2.21
CA ILE A 119 6.31 7.14 -3.56
C ILE A 119 7.72 7.74 -3.51
N GLU A 120 7.97 8.65 -2.58
CA GLU A 120 9.27 9.30 -2.39
C GLU A 120 10.37 8.27 -2.07
N LEU A 121 10.04 7.23 -1.30
CA LEU A 121 10.96 6.13 -1.01
C LEU A 121 11.31 5.34 -2.28
N ASN A 122 10.32 5.04 -3.12
CA ASN A 122 10.55 4.35 -4.39
C ASN A 122 11.45 5.16 -5.33
N TYR A 123 11.23 6.48 -5.44
CA TYR A 123 12.09 7.35 -6.26
C TYR A 123 13.51 7.42 -5.69
N ALA A 124 13.65 7.63 -4.38
CA ALA A 124 14.95 7.67 -3.72
C ALA A 124 15.75 6.37 -3.93
N ILE A 125 15.09 5.22 -3.78
CA ILE A 125 15.70 3.92 -4.04
C ILE A 125 16.13 3.82 -5.50
N ALA A 126 15.23 4.08 -6.46
CA ALA A 126 15.51 3.95 -7.89
C ALA A 126 16.67 4.86 -8.34
N GLU A 127 16.80 6.04 -7.73
CA GLU A 127 17.88 7.01 -7.99
C GLU A 127 19.20 6.67 -7.27
N GLY A 128 19.16 5.77 -6.28
CA GLY A 128 20.33 5.43 -5.46
C GLY A 128 20.61 6.44 -4.34
N ASP A 129 19.64 7.30 -3.99
CA ASP A 129 19.79 8.32 -2.95
C ASP A 129 19.47 7.74 -1.57
N VAL A 130 20.48 7.12 -0.95
CA VAL A 130 20.37 6.59 0.42
C VAL A 130 20.07 7.68 1.44
N GLY A 131 20.48 8.94 1.19
CA GLY A 131 20.20 10.06 2.09
C GLY A 131 18.71 10.31 2.23
N ARG A 132 17.99 10.38 1.09
CA ARG A 132 16.53 10.51 1.05
C ARG A 132 15.82 9.29 1.67
N VAL A 133 16.29 8.07 1.35
CA VAL A 133 15.78 6.84 2.01
C VAL A 133 15.84 6.97 3.53
N MET A 134 16.97 7.40 4.07
CA MET A 134 17.15 7.53 5.52
C MET A 134 16.27 8.62 6.14
N GLN A 135 15.96 9.71 5.42
CA GLN A 135 15.00 10.70 5.95
C GLN A 135 13.58 10.13 6.04
N ILE A 136 13.15 9.33 5.07
CA ILE A 136 11.82 8.72 5.09
C ILE A 136 11.74 7.65 6.17
N LEU A 137 12.78 6.83 6.35
CA LEU A 137 12.83 5.84 7.42
C LEU A 137 12.62 6.46 8.82
N LYS A 138 13.12 7.69 9.06
CA LYS A 138 12.84 8.42 10.31
C LYS A 138 11.35 8.73 10.48
N ILE A 139 10.66 9.12 9.41
CA ILE A 139 9.21 9.35 9.42
C ILE A 139 8.47 8.03 9.68
N LEU A 140 8.93 6.93 9.09
CA LEU A 140 8.33 5.62 9.28
C LEU A 140 8.47 5.09 10.72
N ILE A 141 9.45 5.52 11.51
CA ILE A 141 9.51 5.20 12.96
C ILE A 141 8.21 5.63 13.65
N PHE A 142 7.78 6.88 13.43
CA PHE A 142 6.54 7.40 14.02
C PHE A 142 5.32 6.68 13.47
N THR A 143 5.31 6.41 12.16
CA THR A 143 4.21 5.70 11.50
C THR A 143 4.06 4.30 12.08
N PHE A 144 5.13 3.50 12.15
CA PHE A 144 5.08 2.15 12.71
C PHE A 144 4.74 2.14 14.20
N THR A 145 5.21 3.13 14.97
CA THR A 145 4.83 3.27 16.38
C THR A 145 3.32 3.41 16.56
N GLY A 146 2.64 4.09 15.63
CA GLY A 146 1.18 4.23 15.60
C GLY A 146 0.40 2.99 15.13
N THR A 147 1.07 1.90 14.73
CA THR A 147 0.43 0.70 14.19
C THR A 147 0.60 -0.51 15.12
N SER A 148 -0.03 -1.64 14.77
CA SER A 148 0.23 -2.93 15.42
C SER A 148 1.59 -3.56 15.05
N ASN A 149 2.37 -2.94 14.14
CA ASN A 149 3.59 -3.50 13.57
C ASN A 149 4.84 -3.15 14.39
N GLN A 150 4.83 -3.51 15.67
CA GLN A 150 5.86 -3.11 16.65
C GLN A 150 7.28 -3.60 16.32
N ASN A 151 7.43 -4.72 15.60
CA ASN A 151 8.75 -5.19 15.15
C ASN A 151 9.41 -4.19 14.20
N TYR A 152 8.65 -3.62 13.26
CA TYR A 152 9.17 -2.65 12.31
C TYR A 152 9.55 -1.33 12.98
N MET A 153 8.79 -0.92 14.01
CA MET A 153 9.19 0.19 14.88
C MET A 153 10.54 -0.10 15.54
N GLY A 154 10.69 -1.26 16.18
CA GLY A 154 11.92 -1.65 16.86
C GLY A 154 13.13 -1.63 15.92
N TYR A 155 13.03 -2.32 14.77
CA TYR A 155 14.11 -2.33 13.79
C TYR A 155 14.46 -0.95 13.24
N SER A 156 13.45 -0.10 12.98
CA SER A 156 13.69 1.24 12.47
C SER A 156 14.37 2.14 13.51
N LEU A 157 13.98 2.01 14.78
CA LEU A 157 14.57 2.77 15.88
C LEU A 157 16.00 2.30 16.17
N ASP A 158 16.24 1.00 16.19
CA ASP A 158 17.57 0.41 16.36
C ASP A 158 18.51 0.86 15.22
N LEU A 159 18.04 0.83 13.98
CA LEU A 159 18.81 1.32 12.82
C LEU A 159 19.15 2.81 12.97
N TYR A 160 18.18 3.63 13.38
CA TYR A 160 18.42 5.05 13.60
C TYR A 160 19.45 5.29 14.72
N ALA A 161 19.31 4.59 15.85
CA ALA A 161 20.22 4.71 16.98
C ALA A 161 21.64 4.26 16.60
N LEU A 162 21.76 3.13 15.89
CA LEU A 162 23.00 2.61 15.36
C LEU A 162 23.71 3.66 14.49
N LEU A 163 23.00 4.23 13.51
CA LEU A 163 23.57 5.18 12.56
C LEU A 163 23.88 6.55 13.15
N GLU A 164 23.14 7.00 14.16
CA GLU A 164 23.26 8.36 14.71
C GLU A 164 24.17 8.43 15.93
N TYR A 165 24.16 7.41 16.78
CA TYR A 165 24.81 7.47 18.09
C TYR A 165 25.90 6.40 18.30
N GLU A 166 25.85 5.28 17.58
CA GLU A 166 26.75 4.15 17.85
C GLU A 166 27.85 3.98 16.80
N CYS A 167 27.58 4.31 15.54
CA CYS A 167 28.57 4.20 14.46
C CYS A 167 29.62 5.31 14.53
N SER A 168 30.88 4.94 14.27
CA SER A 168 31.86 5.93 13.81
C SER A 168 31.44 6.47 12.42
N PRO A 169 31.92 7.65 12.01
CA PRO A 169 31.63 8.19 10.67
C PRO A 169 31.98 7.20 9.55
N GLU A 170 33.11 6.50 9.67
CA GLU A 170 33.59 5.53 8.68
C GLU A 170 32.69 4.29 8.61
N LEU A 171 32.20 3.81 9.77
CA LEU A 171 31.27 2.69 9.81
C LEU A 171 29.90 3.07 9.24
N LYS A 172 29.41 4.27 9.56
CA LYS A 172 28.15 4.80 8.99
C LYS A 172 28.25 4.89 7.46
N GLU A 173 29.35 5.45 6.95
CA GLU A 173 29.61 5.51 5.51
C GLU A 173 29.67 4.11 4.88
N ALA A 174 30.36 3.17 5.51
CA ALA A 174 30.44 1.79 5.03
C ALA A 174 29.06 1.11 4.99
N ILE A 175 28.21 1.30 6.01
CA ILE A 175 26.84 0.76 6.03
C ILE A 175 26.00 1.38 4.92
N LEU A 176 25.96 2.71 4.84
CA LEU A 176 25.11 3.43 3.89
C LEU A 176 25.56 3.19 2.43
N SER A 177 26.85 3.05 2.18
CA SER A 177 27.40 2.73 0.84
C SER A 177 27.02 1.33 0.35
N ASN A 178 26.62 0.43 1.25
CA ASN A 178 26.15 -0.93 0.91
C ASN A 178 24.63 -1.07 1.00
N TRP A 179 23.91 0.01 1.31
CA TRP A 179 22.45 -0.03 1.52
C TRP A 179 21.67 -0.18 0.22
N LEU A 180 22.09 0.56 -0.82
CA LEU A 180 21.53 0.51 -2.16
C LEU A 180 22.61 0.02 -3.12
N LEU A 181 22.22 -0.86 -4.04
CA LEU A 181 23.13 -1.49 -4.99
C LEU A 181 22.61 -1.32 -6.41
N ASN A 182 23.51 -1.10 -7.36
CA ASN A 182 23.18 -1.08 -8.78
C ASN A 182 24.03 -2.10 -9.54
N LEU A 183 23.51 -3.32 -9.62
CA LEU A 183 24.21 -4.43 -10.28
C LEU A 183 24.25 -4.28 -11.81
N ALA A 184 23.34 -3.49 -12.39
CA ALA A 184 23.28 -3.25 -13.83
C ALA A 184 24.17 -2.08 -14.30
N GLY A 185 24.52 -1.15 -13.38
CA GLY A 185 25.18 0.11 -13.72
C GLY A 185 24.29 1.09 -14.49
N GLU A 186 22.97 0.90 -14.49
CA GLU A 186 22.02 1.71 -15.25
C GLU A 186 21.24 2.67 -14.33
N VAL A 187 20.97 3.89 -14.80
CA VAL A 187 20.15 4.87 -14.07
C VAL A 187 18.75 4.30 -13.80
N GLY A 188 18.21 4.52 -12.60
CA GLY A 188 16.88 4.01 -12.24
C GLY A 188 16.83 2.54 -11.84
N ARG A 189 17.98 1.83 -11.80
CA ARG A 189 18.06 0.38 -11.51
C ARG A 189 18.78 0.04 -10.22
N TRP A 190 18.77 0.96 -9.27
CA TRP A 190 19.19 0.69 -7.91
C TRP A 190 18.14 -0.19 -7.20
N ILE A 191 18.61 -1.04 -6.30
CA ILE A 191 17.80 -1.94 -5.48
C ILE A 191 18.32 -1.93 -4.04
N GLU A 192 17.46 -2.17 -3.08
CA GLU A 192 17.81 -2.35 -1.68
C GLU A 192 18.70 -3.58 -1.52
N GLY A 193 19.77 -3.43 -0.72
CA GLY A 193 20.77 -4.49 -0.52
C GLY A 193 20.17 -5.74 0.14
N ASP A 194 19.21 -5.57 1.04
CA ASP A 194 18.48 -6.68 1.68
C ASP A 194 17.59 -7.43 0.67
N LEU A 195 16.89 -6.71 -0.20
CA LEU A 195 16.06 -7.29 -1.26
C LEU A 195 16.93 -8.07 -2.27
N MET A 196 18.10 -7.52 -2.62
CA MET A 196 19.09 -8.24 -3.43
C MET A 196 19.53 -9.54 -2.74
N GLN A 197 19.82 -9.50 -1.43
CA GLN A 197 20.18 -10.70 -0.66
C GLN A 197 19.05 -11.72 -0.61
N GLU A 198 17.79 -11.28 -0.46
CA GLU A 198 16.62 -12.17 -0.55
C GLU A 198 16.55 -12.88 -1.92
N HIS A 199 16.80 -12.13 -2.99
CA HIS A 199 16.84 -12.69 -4.35
C HIS A 199 17.94 -13.74 -4.49
N TYR A 200 19.12 -13.47 -3.94
CA TYR A 200 20.23 -14.41 -3.97
C TYR A 200 19.93 -15.67 -3.17
N ASN A 201 19.41 -15.54 -1.95
CA ASN A 201 19.01 -16.67 -1.11
C ASN A 201 18.02 -17.57 -1.83
N ARG A 202 17.00 -16.97 -2.47
CA ARG A 202 16.00 -17.72 -3.25
C ARG A 202 16.63 -18.48 -4.42
N TRP A 203 17.58 -17.89 -5.14
CA TRP A 203 18.28 -18.58 -6.23
C TRP A 203 19.18 -19.71 -5.73
N LEU A 204 19.89 -19.50 -4.62
CA LEU A 204 20.72 -20.53 -4.01
C LEU A 204 19.86 -21.73 -3.58
N GLU A 205 18.72 -21.50 -2.94
CA GLU A 205 17.76 -22.55 -2.61
C GLU A 205 17.30 -23.37 -3.82
N ASP A 206 16.90 -22.71 -4.91
CA ASP A 206 16.48 -23.38 -6.14
C ASP A 206 17.63 -24.23 -6.74
N MET A 207 18.87 -23.76 -6.64
CA MET A 207 20.04 -24.48 -7.15
C MET A 207 20.40 -25.68 -6.29
N VAL A 208 20.39 -25.54 -4.96
CA VAL A 208 20.65 -26.64 -4.01
C VAL A 208 19.62 -27.75 -4.20
N LYS A 209 18.33 -27.41 -4.27
CA LYS A 209 17.22 -28.37 -4.48
C LYS A 209 17.38 -29.20 -5.77
N ARG A 210 17.92 -28.60 -6.84
CA ARG A 210 18.08 -29.29 -8.14
C ARG A 210 19.31 -30.18 -8.24
N ARG A 211 20.42 -29.81 -7.57
CA ARG A 211 21.69 -30.56 -7.63
C ARG A 211 21.89 -31.56 -6.50
N GLY A 212 21.07 -31.53 -5.45
CA GLY A 212 21.19 -32.44 -4.31
C GLY A 212 22.39 -32.13 -3.40
N GLY A 213 22.75 -30.84 -3.28
CA GLY A 213 23.84 -30.38 -2.41
C GLY A 213 23.37 -29.90 -1.02
N ASN A 214 24.30 -29.36 -0.23
CA ASN A 214 24.00 -28.64 1.01
C ASN A 214 24.50 -27.18 0.92
N PHE A 215 23.88 -26.27 1.66
CA PHE A 215 24.29 -24.86 1.74
C PHE A 215 25.71 -24.69 2.26
N ASP A 216 26.15 -25.58 3.14
CA ASP A 216 27.49 -25.54 3.74
C ASP A 216 28.61 -26.05 2.81
N ASP A 217 28.28 -26.43 1.57
CA ASP A 217 29.28 -26.86 0.61
C ASP A 217 30.23 -25.70 0.27
N LYS A 218 31.54 -25.97 0.38
CA LYS A 218 32.60 -25.00 0.12
C LYS A 218 32.47 -24.34 -1.25
N PHE A 219 32.04 -25.06 -2.27
CA PHE A 219 31.80 -24.51 -3.61
C PHE A 219 30.63 -23.52 -3.61
N TYR A 220 29.55 -23.82 -2.88
CA TYR A 220 28.40 -22.91 -2.75
C TYR A 220 28.78 -21.63 -1.99
N CYS A 221 29.41 -21.77 -0.81
CA CYS A 221 29.75 -20.63 0.03
C CYS A 221 30.85 -19.74 -0.58
N GLN A 222 31.90 -20.33 -1.14
CA GLN A 222 33.12 -19.59 -1.50
C GLN A 222 33.20 -19.22 -2.99
N THR A 223 32.47 -19.93 -3.86
CA THR A 223 32.51 -19.68 -5.29
C THR A 223 31.19 -19.17 -5.81
N LEU A 224 30.08 -19.81 -5.47
CA LEU A 224 28.80 -19.54 -6.11
C LEU A 224 28.08 -18.33 -5.50
N ALA A 225 27.89 -18.29 -4.18
CA ALA A 225 27.15 -17.22 -3.49
C ALA A 225 27.75 -15.82 -3.71
N PRO A 226 29.09 -15.60 -3.63
CA PRO A 226 29.67 -14.27 -3.85
C PRO A 226 29.51 -13.77 -5.30
N ASN A 227 29.41 -14.69 -6.26
CA ASN A 227 29.40 -14.40 -7.70
C ASN A 227 28.03 -14.67 -8.35
N LEU A 228 26.97 -14.77 -7.55
CA LEU A 228 25.69 -15.29 -8.02
C LEU A 228 25.06 -14.46 -9.15
N HIS A 229 25.19 -13.13 -9.09
CA HIS A 229 24.78 -12.23 -10.17
C HIS A 229 25.47 -12.51 -11.50
N LEU A 230 26.74 -12.94 -11.49
CA LEU A 230 27.47 -13.29 -12.70
C LEU A 230 26.96 -14.61 -13.30
N PHE A 231 26.69 -15.60 -12.44
CA PHE A 231 26.16 -16.90 -12.86
C PHE A 231 24.67 -16.88 -13.28
N ARG A 232 23.94 -15.81 -12.94
CA ARG A 232 22.51 -15.65 -13.20
C ARG A 232 22.14 -14.37 -13.95
N SER A 233 23.09 -13.77 -14.66
CA SER A 233 22.95 -12.48 -15.37
C SER A 233 21.79 -12.39 -16.36
N GLY A 234 21.24 -13.53 -16.83
CA GLY A 234 20.07 -13.59 -17.72
C GLY A 234 18.73 -13.89 -17.04
N ARG A 235 18.67 -14.01 -15.71
CA ARG A 235 17.42 -14.27 -15.00
C ARG A 235 16.91 -12.99 -14.35
N SER A 236 15.84 -12.42 -14.89
CA SER A 236 15.03 -11.48 -14.11
C SER A 236 14.25 -12.28 -13.06
N MET A 237 14.00 -11.67 -11.88
CA MET A 237 13.19 -12.28 -10.81
C MET A 237 11.70 -12.46 -11.19
N GLY A 238 11.34 -12.24 -12.46
CA GLY A 238 9.97 -12.44 -12.92
C GLY A 238 9.00 -11.43 -12.34
N HIS A 239 9.47 -10.27 -11.86
CA HIS A 239 8.62 -9.10 -11.60
C HIS A 239 8.15 -8.45 -12.92
N ALA A 240 7.79 -9.24 -13.91
CA ALA A 240 6.90 -8.74 -14.95
C ALA A 240 5.56 -8.52 -14.24
N ALA A 241 5.06 -7.28 -14.27
CA ALA A 241 3.74 -6.97 -13.76
C ALA A 241 2.74 -7.93 -14.43
N VAL A 242 2.24 -8.89 -13.67
CA VAL A 242 1.16 -9.77 -14.15
C VAL A 242 -0.06 -8.87 -14.23
N ASN A 243 -0.72 -8.81 -15.40
CA ASN A 243 -1.98 -8.10 -15.53
C ASN A 243 -3.05 -8.81 -14.69
N ARG A 244 -3.09 -8.46 -13.40
CA ARG A 244 -3.99 -9.06 -12.41
C ARG A 244 -5.44 -8.73 -12.70
N PHE A 245 -5.70 -7.60 -13.35
CA PHE A 245 -7.03 -7.19 -13.76
C PHE A 245 -7.61 -8.17 -14.79
N ASN A 246 -6.95 -8.38 -15.93
CA ASN A 246 -7.40 -9.31 -16.96
C ASN A 246 -7.48 -10.75 -16.43
N ARG A 247 -6.49 -11.16 -15.62
CA ARG A 247 -6.49 -12.49 -15.02
C ARG A 247 -7.62 -12.67 -14.00
N GLY A 248 -7.99 -11.62 -13.27
CA GLY A 248 -9.14 -11.59 -12.38
C GLY A 248 -10.46 -11.67 -13.13
N TRP A 249 -10.60 -10.85 -14.19
CA TRP A 249 -11.75 -10.89 -15.10
C TRP A 249 -11.99 -12.29 -15.66
N GLN A 250 -10.97 -12.91 -16.27
CA GLN A 250 -11.07 -14.26 -16.83
C GLN A 250 -11.47 -15.31 -15.80
N ARG A 251 -11.04 -15.16 -14.54
CA ARG A 251 -11.43 -16.08 -13.47
C ARG A 251 -12.89 -15.90 -13.09
N LEU A 252 -13.35 -14.66 -12.95
CA LEU A 252 -14.74 -14.34 -12.65
C LEU A 252 -15.67 -14.86 -13.74
N GLU A 253 -15.34 -14.58 -15.01
CA GLU A 253 -16.05 -15.08 -16.19
C GLU A 253 -15.99 -16.62 -16.31
N GLY A 254 -14.87 -17.22 -15.90
CA GLY A 254 -14.65 -18.67 -15.91
C GLY A 254 -15.36 -19.45 -14.78
N GLY A 255 -16.41 -18.88 -14.18
CA GLY A 255 -17.27 -19.56 -13.21
C GLY A 255 -17.01 -19.24 -11.75
N LYS A 256 -15.98 -18.44 -11.39
CA LYS A 256 -15.81 -17.97 -10.00
C LYS A 256 -16.95 -17.06 -9.56
N LEU A 257 -17.52 -16.30 -10.49
CA LEU A 257 -18.69 -15.46 -10.20
C LEU A 257 -19.93 -16.34 -9.96
N ASP A 258 -20.12 -17.37 -10.77
CA ASP A 258 -21.24 -18.31 -10.61
C ASP A 258 -21.13 -19.08 -9.29
N GLU A 259 -19.94 -19.56 -8.93
CA GLU A 259 -19.66 -20.22 -7.64
C GLU A 259 -19.97 -19.29 -6.45
N PHE A 260 -19.63 -18.00 -6.58
CA PHE A 260 -19.95 -17.00 -5.57
C PHE A 260 -21.46 -16.75 -5.47
N LEU A 261 -22.14 -16.64 -6.61
CA LEU A 261 -23.59 -16.43 -6.66
C LEU A 261 -24.35 -17.64 -6.11
N GLU A 262 -23.93 -18.86 -6.45
CA GLU A 262 -24.50 -20.11 -5.94
C GLU A 262 -24.34 -20.20 -4.42
N CYS A 263 -23.12 -20.00 -3.91
CA CYS A 263 -22.86 -19.91 -2.46
C CYS A 263 -23.72 -18.84 -1.79
N SER A 264 -23.84 -17.65 -2.39
CA SER A 264 -24.61 -16.54 -1.84
C SER A 264 -26.13 -16.81 -1.88
N GLN A 265 -26.62 -17.54 -2.87
CA GLN A 265 -28.04 -17.91 -3.01
C GLN A 265 -28.44 -19.02 -2.04
N GLU A 266 -27.61 -20.06 -1.89
CA GLU A 266 -27.80 -21.09 -0.86
C GLU A 266 -27.81 -20.47 0.53
N TYR A 267 -26.86 -19.56 0.78
CA TYR A 267 -26.79 -18.81 2.01
C TYR A 267 -28.05 -17.98 2.27
N ALA A 268 -28.55 -17.26 1.26
CA ALA A 268 -29.79 -16.48 1.35
C ALA A 268 -31.03 -17.37 1.57
N GLY A 269 -31.06 -18.57 0.98
CA GLY A 269 -32.11 -19.57 1.22
C GLY A 269 -32.13 -20.04 2.68
N LEU A 270 -30.97 -20.37 3.25
CA LEU A 270 -30.83 -20.75 4.65
C LEU A 270 -31.29 -19.64 5.61
N VAL A 271 -30.97 -18.39 5.33
CA VAL A 271 -31.42 -17.25 6.16
C VAL A 271 -32.94 -17.11 6.11
N ARG A 272 -33.57 -17.25 4.93
CA ARG A 272 -35.03 -17.21 4.78
C ARG A 272 -35.73 -18.30 5.59
N ASP A 273 -35.21 -19.52 5.56
CA ASP A 273 -35.79 -20.64 6.31
C ASP A 273 -35.69 -20.42 7.83
N MET A 274 -34.58 -19.86 8.32
CA MET A 274 -34.41 -19.51 9.73
C MET A 274 -35.36 -18.40 10.19
N GLU A 275 -35.60 -17.39 9.36
CA GLU A 275 -36.55 -16.31 9.66
C GLU A 275 -38.00 -16.80 9.67
N ALA A 276 -38.36 -17.71 8.77
CA ALA A 276 -39.68 -18.34 8.75
C ALA A 276 -39.94 -19.16 10.03
N ILE A 277 -38.93 -19.89 10.52
CA ILE A 277 -39.01 -20.64 11.78
C ILE A 277 -39.18 -19.68 12.97
N ARG A 278 -38.41 -18.58 13.03
CA ARG A 278 -38.50 -17.58 14.09
C ARG A 278 -39.89 -16.93 14.17
N ASN A 279 -40.47 -16.60 13.03
CA ASN A 279 -41.78 -15.94 12.96
C ASN A 279 -42.95 -16.93 13.16
N GLY A 280 -42.75 -18.22 12.90
CA GLY A 280 -43.74 -19.27 13.15
C GLY A 280 -43.80 -19.75 14.62
N SER A 281 -42.78 -19.44 15.43
CA SER A 281 -42.74 -19.76 16.87
C SER A 281 -43.42 -18.71 17.78
N GLU A 282 -43.96 -17.62 17.22
CA GLU A 282 -44.69 -16.57 17.95
C GLU A 282 -46.24 -16.71 17.86
N SER A 283 -46.75 -17.87 17.42
CA SER A 283 -48.20 -18.18 17.34
C SER A 283 -48.69 -19.10 18.45
#